data_AF-A0A1M5JJL2-F1
#
_entry.id   AF-A0A1M5JJL2-F1
#
_cell.length_a   1.000
_cell.length_b   1.000
_cell.length_c   1.000
_cell.angle_alpha   90.00
_cell.angle_beta   90.00
_cell.angle_gamma   90.00
#
_symmetry.space_group_name_H-M   'P 1'
#
loop_
_entity.id
_entity.type
_entity.pdbx_description
1 polymer ?
#
loop_
_entity_poly.entity_id
_entity_poly.type
_entity_poly.pdbx_seq_one_letter_code
_entity_poly.pdbx_strand_id
1 'polypeptide(L)'
;MQKNNTPENGSSLEEEFDAVRQTLAHLTRSLRAVEKEVAAGEDAAVREASKLLADIRTWSRLAIDMEVRFEERRKQQEGIATDHAVNLARARSTIRCRLDRLRRCCGAGEISR
;
A
#
# COMPACT_ATOMS: atom_id res chain seq x y z
N MET A 1 7.33 -15.88 29.38
CA MET A 1 7.51 -15.68 27.93
C MET A 1 6.31 -14.91 27.42
N GLN A 2 6.49 -13.61 27.19
CA GLN A 2 5.46 -12.68 26.72
C GLN A 2 5.09 -13.05 25.27
N LYS A 3 3.80 -13.26 24.99
CA LYS A 3 3.27 -13.40 23.62
C LYS A 3 3.02 -11.99 23.09
N ASN A 4 3.76 -11.57 22.07
CA ASN A 4 3.49 -10.32 21.37
C ASN A 4 2.29 -10.54 20.44
N ASN A 5 1.15 -9.95 20.81
CA ASN A 5 0.03 -9.77 19.91
C ASN A 5 0.40 -8.69 18.89
N THR A 6 0.52 -9.07 17.62
CA THR A 6 0.49 -8.12 16.50
C THR A 6 -0.92 -7.52 16.47
N PRO A 7 -1.10 -6.19 16.54
CA PRO A 7 -2.43 -5.63 16.46
C PRO A 7 -2.90 -5.64 15.00
N GLU A 8 -4.11 -6.17 14.81
CA GLU A 8 -4.92 -6.08 13.61
C GLU A 8 -5.23 -4.59 13.33
N ASN A 9 -4.27 -3.84 12.82
CA ASN A 9 -4.39 -2.40 12.55
C ASN A 9 -4.88 -2.07 11.13
N GLY A 10 -5.21 -3.09 10.33
CA GLY A 10 -5.66 -2.91 8.93
C GLY A 10 -6.99 -2.17 8.81
N SER A 11 -7.99 -2.52 9.63
CA SER A 11 -9.34 -1.95 9.47
C SER A 11 -9.42 -0.47 9.84
N SER A 12 -8.69 -0.02 10.87
CA SER A 12 -8.72 1.38 11.32
C SER A 12 -8.18 2.34 10.27
N LEU A 13 -7.12 1.94 9.56
CA LEU A 13 -6.48 2.79 8.55
C LEU A 13 -7.33 2.87 7.28
N GLU A 14 -7.94 1.75 6.87
CA GLU A 14 -8.86 1.71 5.73
C GLU A 14 -10.12 2.56 6.01
N GLU A 15 -10.66 2.50 7.23
CA GLU A 15 -11.82 3.31 7.66
C GLU A 15 -11.49 4.81 7.72
N GLU A 16 -10.31 5.18 8.22
CA GLU A 16 -9.81 6.56 8.19
C GLU A 16 -9.63 7.06 6.75
N PHE A 17 -9.12 6.21 5.85
CA PHE A 17 -8.98 6.54 4.44
C PHE A 17 -10.33 6.78 3.76
N ASP A 18 -11.32 5.94 4.02
CA ASP A 18 -12.66 6.13 3.46
C ASP A 18 -13.34 7.38 4.04
N ALA A 19 -13.12 7.70 5.31
CA ALA A 19 -13.59 8.96 5.90
C ALA A 19 -12.96 10.18 5.21
N VAL A 20 -11.66 10.13 4.90
CA VAL A 20 -10.96 11.19 4.15
C VAL A 20 -11.48 11.27 2.71
N ARG A 21 -11.71 10.15 2.02
CA ARG A 21 -12.28 10.14 0.66
C ARG A 21 -13.69 10.73 0.62
N GLN A 22 -14.53 10.38 1.60
CA GLN A 22 -15.88 10.93 1.71
C GLN A 22 -15.85 12.43 1.99
N THR A 23 -14.92 12.88 2.84
CA THR A 23 -14.72 14.31 3.14
C THR A 23 -14.29 15.07 1.89
N LEU A 24 -13.33 14.54 1.12
CA LEU A 24 -12.88 15.15 -0.14
C LEU A 24 -14.00 15.19 -1.20
N ALA A 25 -14.82 14.14 -1.28
CA ALA A 25 -15.96 14.09 -2.18
C ALA A 25 -17.07 15.07 -1.76
N HIS A 26 -17.30 15.25 -0.46
CA HIS A 26 -18.23 16.24 0.07
C HIS A 26 -17.75 17.66 -0.22
N LEU A 27 -16.49 17.97 0.11
CA LEU A 27 -15.88 19.27 -0.18
C LEU A 27 -15.93 19.61 -1.67
N THR A 28 -15.67 18.64 -2.55
CA THR A 28 -15.78 18.81 -4.01
C THR A 28 -17.20 19.16 -4.45
N ARG A 29 -18.23 18.57 -3.84
CA ARG A 29 -19.64 18.87 -4.15
C ARG A 29 -20.04 20.25 -3.64
N SER A 30 -19.68 20.59 -2.41
CA SER A 30 -19.93 21.91 -1.84
C SER A 30 -19.23 23.00 -2.66
N LEU A 31 -18.03 22.72 -3.18
CA LEU A 31 -17.31 23.63 -4.07
C LEU A 31 -18.07 23.91 -5.37
N ARG A 32 -18.60 22.88 -6.02
CA ARG A 32 -19.37 23.04 -7.26
C ARG A 32 -20.67 23.80 -7.04
N ALA A 33 -21.24 23.72 -5.84
CA ALA A 33 -22.40 24.53 -5.47
C ALA A 33 -22.03 26.01 -5.36
N VAL A 34 -20.92 26.32 -4.69
CA VAL A 34 -20.38 27.69 -4.58
C VAL A 34 -19.97 28.24 -5.95
N GLU A 35 -19.33 27.45 -6.80
CA GLU A 35 -18.96 27.83 -8.18
C GLU A 35 -20.20 28.21 -9.02
N LYS A 36 -21.33 27.52 -8.81
CA LYS A 36 -22.61 27.85 -9.45
C LYS A 36 -23.25 29.13 -8.91
N GLU A 37 -23.18 29.37 -7.60
CA GLU A 37 -23.67 30.62 -6.99
C GLU A 37 -22.83 31.82 -7.40
N VAL A 38 -21.53 31.62 -7.62
CA VAL A 38 -20.58 32.68 -7.97
C VAL A 38 -20.66 33.05 -9.43
N ALA A 39 -20.95 32.10 -10.33
CA ALA A 39 -21.28 32.42 -11.71
C ALA A 39 -22.47 33.41 -11.81
N ALA A 40 -23.23 33.59 -10.72
CA ALA A 40 -24.31 34.57 -10.61
C ALA A 40 -23.91 35.94 -10.03
N GLY A 41 -22.68 36.16 -9.53
CA GLY A 41 -22.25 37.48 -9.05
C GLY A 41 -20.89 37.55 -8.32
N GLU A 42 -20.07 38.53 -8.74
CA GLU A 42 -18.74 38.97 -8.26
C GLU A 42 -17.51 38.10 -8.57
N ASP A 43 -16.65 38.65 -9.43
CA ASP A 43 -15.81 37.91 -10.38
C ASP A 43 -14.34 37.71 -9.93
N ALA A 44 -13.83 38.49 -8.97
CA ALA A 44 -12.39 38.54 -8.66
C ALA A 44 -11.96 37.70 -7.44
N ALA A 45 -12.60 37.92 -6.27
CA ALA A 45 -12.27 37.20 -5.05
C ALA A 45 -12.53 35.70 -5.18
N VAL A 46 -13.53 35.33 -5.98
CA VAL A 46 -13.86 33.92 -6.18
C VAL A 46 -12.96 33.24 -7.21
N ARG A 47 -12.51 33.93 -8.25
CA ARG A 47 -11.49 33.36 -9.16
C ARG A 47 -10.22 33.01 -8.38
N GLU A 48 -9.82 33.84 -7.44
CA GLU A 48 -8.66 33.58 -6.60
C GLU A 48 -8.90 32.41 -5.63
N ALA A 49 -10.08 32.35 -5.00
CA ALA A 49 -10.47 31.22 -4.17
C ALA A 49 -10.49 29.90 -4.97
N SER A 50 -11.10 29.90 -6.16
CA SER A 50 -11.16 28.74 -7.06
C SER A 50 -9.77 28.28 -7.51
N LYS A 51 -8.84 29.21 -7.72
CA LYS A 51 -7.45 28.91 -8.08
C LYS A 51 -6.70 28.26 -6.92
N LEU A 52 -6.75 28.84 -5.72
CA LEU A 52 -6.18 28.25 -4.51
C LEU A 52 -6.74 26.84 -4.24
N LEU A 53 -8.02 26.65 -4.52
CA LEU A 53 -8.68 25.35 -4.37
C LEU A 53 -8.24 24.33 -5.43
N ALA A 54 -8.02 24.77 -6.67
CA ALA A 54 -7.44 23.91 -7.71
C ALA A 54 -6.02 23.47 -7.33
N ASP A 55 -5.25 24.37 -6.73
CA ASP A 55 -3.91 24.07 -6.22
C ASP A 55 -3.99 23.04 -5.08
N ILE A 56 -4.88 23.24 -4.09
CA ILE A 56 -5.09 22.28 -2.99
C ILE A 56 -5.48 20.89 -3.52
N ARG A 57 -6.36 20.81 -4.53
CA ARG A 57 -6.72 19.52 -5.16
C ARG A 57 -5.52 18.86 -5.82
N THR A 58 -4.67 19.65 -6.47
CA THR A 58 -3.44 19.18 -7.12
C THR A 58 -2.46 18.62 -6.10
N TRP A 59 -2.23 19.35 -5.00
CA TRP A 59 -1.38 18.90 -3.90
C TRP A 59 -1.91 17.66 -3.19
N SER A 60 -3.23 17.57 -2.99
CA SER A 60 -3.88 16.39 -2.39
C SER A 60 -3.69 15.15 -3.25
N ARG A 61 -3.85 15.28 -4.57
CA ARG A 61 -3.62 14.17 -5.51
C ARG A 61 -2.15 13.74 -5.52
N LEU A 62 -1.23 14.71 -5.51
CA LEU A 62 0.20 14.42 -5.44
C LEU A 62 0.58 13.70 -4.14
N ALA A 63 -0.02 14.08 -3.01
CA ALA A 63 0.20 13.41 -1.73
C ALA A 63 -0.27 11.94 -1.77
N ILE A 64 -1.46 11.69 -2.32
CA ILE A 64 -1.98 10.32 -2.50
C ILE A 64 -1.05 9.51 -3.43
N ASP A 65 -0.62 10.08 -4.56
CA ASP A 65 0.28 9.41 -5.49
C ASP A 65 1.65 9.11 -4.86
N MET A 66 2.15 10.01 -4.01
CA MET A 66 3.38 9.79 -3.25
C MET A 66 3.24 8.69 -2.21
N GLU A 67 2.08 8.61 -1.53
CA GLU A 67 1.80 7.56 -0.55
C GLU A 67 1.82 6.18 -1.20
N VAL A 68 1.17 6.03 -2.37
CA VAL A 68 1.19 4.79 -3.16
C VAL A 68 2.63 4.41 -3.53
N ARG A 69 3.43 5.36 -4.02
CA ARG A 69 4.84 5.13 -4.35
C ARG A 69 5.70 4.83 -3.12
N PHE A 70 5.35 5.37 -1.96
CA PHE A 70 6.04 5.10 -0.71
C PHE A 70 5.76 3.67 -0.25
N GLU A 71 4.50 3.24 -0.27
CA GLU A 71 4.10 1.86 0.00
C GLU A 71 4.73 0.84 -0.96
N GLU A 72 4.82 1.16 -2.25
CA GLU A 72 5.55 0.34 -3.22
C GLU A 72 7.04 0.20 -2.86
N ARG A 73 7.70 1.31 -2.50
CA ARG A 73 9.10 1.29 -2.06
C ARG A 73 9.28 0.55 -0.75
N ARG A 74 8.36 0.69 0.21
CA ARG A 74 8.36 -0.03 1.48
C ARG A 74 8.30 -1.54 1.24
N LYS A 75 7.38 -2.00 0.39
CA LYS A 75 7.27 -3.42 -0.02
C LYS A 75 8.54 -3.93 -0.70
N GLN A 76 9.18 -3.12 -1.54
CA GLN A 76 10.47 -3.47 -2.16
C GLN A 76 11.61 -3.59 -1.14
N GLN A 77 11.68 -2.68 -0.16
CA GLN A 77 12.71 -2.67 0.88
C GLN A 77 12.55 -3.80 1.89
N GLU A 78 11.32 -4.20 2.20
CA GLU A 78 11.01 -5.35 3.06
C GLU A 78 11.25 -6.70 2.35
N GLY A 79 11.74 -6.69 1.10
CA GLY A 79 12.05 -7.91 0.35
C GLY A 79 10.82 -8.68 -0.13
N ILE A 80 9.64 -8.04 -0.11
CA ILE A 80 8.40 -8.58 -0.69
C ILE A 80 8.44 -8.34 -2.20
N ALA A 81 9.40 -8.98 -2.87
CA ALA A 81 9.41 -9.10 -4.31
C ALA A 81 8.34 -10.13 -4.70
N THR A 82 7.16 -9.64 -5.07
CA THR A 82 6.16 -10.23 -5.99
C THR A 82 5.88 -11.74 -5.85
N ASP A 83 4.68 -12.11 -5.37
CA ASP A 83 3.82 -13.33 -5.59
C ASP A 83 4.45 -14.74 -5.78
N HIS A 84 5.76 -14.89 -5.78
CA HIS A 84 6.55 -16.10 -6.01
C HIS A 84 7.76 -16.06 -5.08
N ALA A 85 7.56 -15.65 -3.82
CA ALA A 85 8.57 -15.82 -2.79
C ALA A 85 8.79 -17.34 -2.60
N VAL A 86 9.76 -17.90 -3.34
CA VAL A 86 10.20 -19.27 -3.18
C VAL A 86 10.65 -19.43 -1.74
N ASN A 87 9.88 -20.17 -0.94
CA ASN A 87 10.25 -20.47 0.43
C ASN A 87 11.48 -21.38 0.40
N LEU A 88 12.66 -20.77 0.44
CA LEU A 88 13.95 -21.46 0.34
C LEU A 88 14.15 -22.45 1.49
N ALA A 89 13.57 -22.20 2.67
CA ALA A 89 13.62 -23.12 3.79
C ALA A 89 12.83 -24.41 3.50
N ARG A 90 11.61 -24.28 2.98
CA ARG A 90 10.75 -25.41 2.55
C ARG A 90 11.32 -26.13 1.34
N ALA A 91 11.89 -25.40 0.38
CA ALA A 91 12.58 -25.99 -0.76
C ALA A 91 13.79 -26.81 -0.29
N ARG A 92 14.61 -26.25 0.62
CA ARG A 92 15.77 -26.93 1.20
C ARG A 92 15.37 -28.18 1.98
N SER A 93 14.33 -28.12 2.80
CA SER A 93 13.85 -29.30 3.55
C SER A 93 13.36 -30.40 2.60
N THR A 94 12.61 -30.03 1.57
CA THR A 94 12.07 -30.96 0.57
C THR A 94 13.19 -31.64 -0.21
N ILE A 95 14.18 -30.88 -0.67
CA ILE A 95 15.36 -31.40 -1.38
C ILE A 95 16.17 -32.33 -0.46
N ARG A 96 16.44 -31.93 0.78
CA ARG A 96 17.14 -32.78 1.77
C ARG A 96 16.42 -34.11 1.99
N CYS A 97 15.11 -34.08 2.24
CA CYS A 97 14.34 -35.32 2.43
C CYS A 97 14.39 -36.24 1.22
N ARG A 98 14.33 -35.68 -0.01
CA ARG A 98 14.46 -36.47 -1.25
C ARG A 98 15.86 -37.07 -1.39
N LEU A 99 16.91 -36.30 -1.14
CA LEU A 99 18.29 -36.78 -1.17
C LEU A 99 18.56 -37.84 -0.10
N ASP A 100 18.04 -37.67 1.12
CA ASP A 100 18.17 -38.64 2.20
C ASP A 100 17.39 -39.94 1.91
N ARG A 101 16.31 -39.87 1.13
CA ARG A 101 15.61 -41.07 0.64
C ARG A 101 16.42 -41.77 -0.44
N LEU A 102 17.02 -41.04 -1.37
CA LEU A 102 17.90 -41.62 -2.40
C LEU A 102 19.14 -42.28 -1.79
N ARG A 103 19.78 -41.65 -0.79
CA ARG A 103 20.88 -42.26 -0.03
C ARG A 103 20.49 -43.58 0.62
N ARG A 104 19.30 -43.63 1.21
CA ARG A 104 18.75 -44.86 1.84
C ARG A 104 18.40 -45.95 0.84
N CYS A 105 17.88 -45.59 -0.34
CA CYS A 105 17.51 -46.56 -1.37
C CYS A 105 18.70 -47.14 -2.14
N CYS A 106 19.75 -46.33 -2.37
CA CYS A 106 20.87 -46.73 -3.23
C CYS A 106 22.14 -47.13 -2.47
N GLY A 107 22.15 -47.11 -1.12
CA GLY A 107 23.33 -47.49 -0.34
C GLY A 107 24.61 -46.73 -0.71
N ALA A 108 24.46 -45.54 -1.32
CA ALA A 108 25.59 -44.75 -1.79
C ALA A 108 26.25 -44.09 -0.57
N GLY A 109 27.49 -44.51 -0.30
CA GLY A 109 28.29 -44.15 0.87
C GLY A 109 28.49 -42.66 1.10
N GLU A 110 29.06 -42.36 2.26
CA GLU A 110 29.28 -41.00 2.74
C GLU A 110 29.92 -40.11 1.66
N ILE A 111 29.28 -38.96 1.41
CA ILE A 111 29.89 -37.92 0.57
C ILE A 111 31.04 -37.36 1.40
N SER A 112 32.27 -37.61 0.96
CA SER A 112 33.47 -37.09 1.60
C SER A 112 33.38 -35.57 1.73
N ARG A 113 33.76 -35.07 2.91
CA ARG A 113 33.69 -33.67 3.30
C ARG A 113 34.83 -32.86 2.71
#